data_AF-A0A485KFZ9-F1
#
_entry.id   AF-A0A485KFZ9-F1
#
_cell.length_a   1.000
_cell.length_b   1.000
_cell.length_c   1.000
_cell.angle_alpha   90.00
_cell.angle_beta   90.00
_cell.angle_gamma   90.00
#
_symmetry.space_group_name_H-M   'P 1'
#
loop_
_entity.id
_entity.type
_entity.pdbx_description
1 polymer ?
#
loop_
_entity_poly.entity_id
_entity_poly.type
_entity_poly.pdbx_seq_one_letter_code
_entity_poly.pdbx_strand_id
1 'polypeptide(L)'
;MIINKVVPAIQAKFPVGNQPNGVFIQQDNAGPHTCVTTKFLRAHGVSGISTTCQPANSPDFNVLDLGFFNAIQNLQQKKPSRSIDQLIDAVTLAFDEMPIESLAKTFITLQSVMEKAMEVNGGNNYKLPHLHKDKCIDDLASFNVACAPSTHQAALLHLNSLA
;
A
#
# COMPACT_ATOMS: atom_id res chain seq x y z
N MET A 1 -15.62 7.40 10.58
CA MET A 1 -14.49 8.00 9.83
C MET A 1 -14.53 7.67 8.34
N ILE A 2 -14.57 6.38 7.96
CA ILE A 2 -14.46 5.95 6.54
C ILE A 2 -15.55 6.55 5.62
N ILE A 3 -16.83 6.45 6.01
CA ILE A 3 -17.97 6.94 5.19
C ILE A 3 -17.97 8.46 5.06
N ASN A 4 -17.69 9.19 6.14
CA ASN A 4 -17.89 10.64 6.19
C ASN A 4 -16.65 11.45 5.82
N LYS A 5 -15.47 10.81 5.70
CA LYS A 5 -14.19 11.50 5.45
C LYS A 5 -13.39 10.84 4.33
N VAL A 6 -13.09 9.55 4.47
CA VAL A 6 -12.18 8.84 3.55
C VAL A 6 -12.82 8.62 2.18
N VAL A 7 -14.04 8.07 2.14
CA VAL A 7 -14.75 7.80 0.88
C VAL A 7 -14.98 9.08 0.06
N PRO A 8 -15.52 10.18 0.62
CA PRO A 8 -15.65 11.43 -0.12
C PRO A 8 -14.31 11.97 -0.65
N ALA A 9 -13.24 11.87 0.14
CA ALA A 9 -11.91 12.32 -0.29
C ALA A 9 -11.36 11.48 -1.45
N ILE A 10 -11.57 10.16 -1.43
CA ILE A 10 -11.20 9.27 -2.55
C ILE A 10 -12.00 9.65 -3.79
N GLN A 11 -13.32 9.80 -3.69
CA GLN A 11 -14.16 10.15 -4.85
C GLN A 11 -13.79 11.51 -5.46
N ALA A 12 -13.39 12.47 -4.64
CA ALA A 12 -12.93 13.78 -5.09
C ALA A 12 -11.56 13.73 -5.80
N LYS A 13 -10.63 12.89 -5.33
CA LYS A 13 -9.27 12.79 -5.88
C LYS A 13 -9.12 11.74 -6.99
N PHE A 14 -10.00 10.74 -7.03
CA PHE A 14 -9.97 9.59 -7.95
C PHE A 14 -11.36 9.40 -8.61
N PRO A 15 -11.72 10.22 -9.62
CA PRO A 15 -13.00 10.07 -10.30
C PRO A 15 -13.08 8.74 -11.07
N VAL A 16 -14.24 8.08 -10.96
CA VAL A 16 -14.51 6.70 -11.44
C VAL A 16 -14.19 6.49 -12.92
N GLY A 17 -14.30 7.52 -13.76
CA GLY A 17 -13.97 7.45 -15.20
C GLY A 17 -12.52 7.05 -15.50
N ASN A 18 -11.62 7.20 -14.52
CA ASN A 18 -10.19 6.88 -14.66
C ASN A 18 -9.81 5.52 -14.07
N GLN A 19 -10.76 4.73 -13.54
CA GLN A 19 -10.48 3.49 -12.80
C GLN A 19 -11.45 2.37 -13.22
N PRO A 20 -11.13 1.61 -14.29
CA PRO A 20 -12.04 0.58 -14.83
C PRO A 20 -12.36 -0.53 -13.81
N ASN A 21 -11.44 -0.80 -12.87
CA ASN A 21 -11.61 -1.81 -11.81
C ASN A 21 -12.07 -1.20 -10.47
N GLY A 22 -12.32 0.11 -10.42
CA GLY A 22 -12.59 0.86 -9.19
C GLY A 22 -11.36 1.03 -8.30
N VAL A 23 -11.59 1.54 -7.09
CA VAL A 23 -10.55 1.77 -6.06
C VAL A 23 -10.65 0.71 -4.99
N PHE A 24 -9.51 0.14 -4.60
CA PHE A 24 -9.41 -0.78 -3.47
C PHE A 24 -8.77 -0.08 -2.27
N ILE A 25 -9.45 -0.12 -1.13
CA ILE A 25 -8.88 0.22 0.17
C ILE A 25 -8.32 -1.07 0.77
N GLN A 26 -7.00 -1.20 0.79
CA GLN A 26 -6.33 -2.28 1.52
C GLN A 26 -6.28 -1.93 3.01
N GLN A 27 -6.56 -2.91 3.87
CA GLN A 27 -6.50 -2.79 5.32
C GLN A 27 -5.78 -4.00 5.94
N ASP A 28 -5.26 -3.84 7.15
CA ASP A 28 -4.85 -4.98 7.95
C ASP A 28 -6.07 -5.70 8.57
N ASN A 29 -5.81 -6.82 9.25
CA ASN A 29 -6.86 -7.63 9.88
C ASN A 29 -7.16 -7.22 11.33
N ALA A 30 -6.82 -6.00 11.75
CA ALA A 30 -7.14 -5.54 13.11
C ALA A 30 -8.67 -5.53 13.33
N GLY A 31 -9.11 -5.87 14.54
CA GLY A 31 -10.54 -6.00 14.89
C GLY A 31 -11.43 -4.84 14.39
N PRO A 32 -11.06 -3.57 14.61
CA PRO A 32 -11.82 -2.42 14.11
C PRO A 32 -11.92 -2.30 12.59
N HIS A 33 -11.01 -2.90 11.82
CA HIS A 33 -11.02 -2.84 10.35
C HIS A 33 -11.90 -3.93 9.73
N THR A 34 -12.03 -5.08 10.39
CA THR A 34 -12.85 -6.21 9.90
C THR A 34 -14.33 -5.86 9.69
N CYS A 35 -14.84 -4.81 10.33
CA CYS A 35 -16.22 -4.36 10.15
C CYS A 35 -16.44 -3.50 8.89
N VAL A 36 -15.37 -2.92 8.31
CA VAL A 36 -15.45 -2.07 7.11
C VAL A 36 -15.30 -2.92 5.85
N THR A 37 -16.35 -3.65 5.52
CA THR A 37 -16.39 -4.52 4.34
C THR A 37 -16.91 -3.79 3.10
N THR A 38 -16.60 -4.32 1.92
CA THR A 38 -17.24 -3.88 0.66
C THR A 38 -18.78 -3.92 0.75
N LYS A 39 -19.35 -4.90 1.46
CA LYS A 39 -20.80 -4.97 1.70
C LYS A 39 -21.28 -3.80 2.56
N PHE A 40 -20.54 -3.45 3.62
CA PHE A 40 -20.83 -2.29 4.46
C PHE A 40 -20.80 -0.99 3.65
N LEU A 41 -19.77 -0.80 2.80
CA LEU A 41 -19.68 0.37 1.92
C LEU A 41 -20.88 0.46 0.96
N ARG A 42 -21.25 -0.64 0.31
CA ARG A 42 -22.41 -0.70 -0.60
C ARG A 42 -23.73 -0.41 0.13
N ALA A 43 -23.90 -0.92 1.34
CA ALA A 43 -25.09 -0.64 2.16
C ALA A 43 -25.24 0.87 2.49
N HIS A 44 -24.14 1.63 2.44
CA HIS A 44 -24.13 3.09 2.61
C HIS A 44 -24.12 3.85 1.26
N GLY A 45 -24.45 3.19 0.15
CA GLY A 45 -24.55 3.82 -1.17
C GLY A 45 -23.21 4.12 -1.85
N VAL A 46 -22.10 3.56 -1.35
CA VAL A 46 -20.78 3.75 -1.95
C VAL A 46 -20.60 2.80 -3.14
N SER A 47 -20.36 3.37 -4.33
CA SER A 47 -20.06 2.64 -5.56
C SER A 47 -18.64 2.92 -6.05
N GLY A 48 -18.00 1.93 -6.69
CA GLY A 48 -16.67 2.07 -7.27
C GLY A 48 -15.51 2.00 -6.27
N ILE A 49 -15.79 1.80 -4.98
CA ILE A 49 -14.80 1.59 -3.93
C ILE A 49 -15.09 0.26 -3.23
N SER A 50 -14.06 -0.58 -3.10
CA SER A 50 -14.12 -1.86 -2.39
C SER A 50 -13.04 -1.91 -1.32
N THR A 51 -13.20 -2.76 -0.31
CA THR A 51 -12.17 -3.04 0.68
C THR A 51 -11.58 -4.43 0.47
N THR A 52 -10.29 -4.57 0.76
CA THR A 52 -9.57 -5.83 0.76
C THR A 52 -8.69 -5.91 2.00
N CYS A 53 -8.54 -7.10 2.56
CA CYS A 53 -7.63 -7.33 3.66
C CYS A 53 -6.31 -7.87 3.11
N GLN A 54 -5.20 -7.44 3.69
CA GLN A 54 -3.91 -8.08 3.45
C GLN A 54 -3.85 -9.46 4.12
N PRO A 55 -2.94 -10.35 3.68
CA PRO A 55 -2.64 -11.59 4.37
C PRO A 55 -2.25 -11.38 5.85
N ALA A 56 -2.61 -12.33 6.72
CA ALA A 56 -2.32 -12.22 8.15
C ALA A 56 -0.79 -12.23 8.42
N ASN A 57 -0.33 -11.40 9.36
CA ASN A 57 1.09 -11.24 9.73
C ASN A 57 2.02 -10.85 8.57
N SER A 58 1.51 -10.12 7.56
CA SER A 58 2.28 -9.66 6.40
C SER A 58 2.37 -8.12 6.35
N PRO A 59 3.10 -7.48 7.27
CA PRO A 59 3.29 -6.02 7.26
C PRO A 59 4.06 -5.56 6.00
N ASP A 60 4.84 -6.44 5.39
CA ASP A 60 5.55 -6.22 4.14
C ASP A 60 4.63 -6.15 2.91
N PHE A 61 3.37 -6.58 3.02
CA PHE A 61 2.32 -6.34 2.03
C PHE A 61 1.50 -5.07 2.29
N ASN A 62 1.82 -4.31 3.34
CA ASN A 62 1.22 -3.02 3.62
C ASN A 62 2.16 -1.89 3.17
N VAL A 63 1.76 -1.10 2.17
CA VAL A 63 2.58 0.05 1.72
C VAL A 63 2.86 1.05 2.86
N LEU A 64 1.94 1.14 3.83
CA LEU A 64 2.07 2.02 4.98
C LEU A 64 3.22 1.59 5.89
N ASP A 65 3.24 0.32 6.29
CA ASP A 65 4.27 -0.25 7.15
C ASP A 65 5.60 -0.46 6.41
N LEU A 66 5.54 -0.88 5.15
CA LEU A 66 6.72 -1.22 4.33
C LEU A 66 7.67 -0.03 4.11
N GLY A 67 7.15 1.20 4.07
CA GLY A 67 8.03 2.36 3.87
C GLY A 67 7.42 3.72 4.11
N PHE A 68 6.11 3.91 3.93
CA PHE A 68 5.51 5.24 4.02
C PHE A 68 5.58 5.82 5.45
N PHE A 69 5.27 5.05 6.50
CA PHE A 69 5.38 5.53 7.87
C PHE A 69 6.82 5.86 8.26
N ASN A 70 7.78 5.04 7.85
CA ASN A 70 9.20 5.32 8.09
C ASN A 70 9.66 6.61 7.37
N ALA A 71 9.20 6.83 6.13
CA ALA A 71 9.50 8.04 5.37
C ALA A 71 8.94 9.30 6.05
N ILE A 72 7.66 9.28 6.45
CA ILE A 72 7.05 10.41 7.17
C ILE A 72 7.74 10.63 8.51
N GLN A 73 8.04 9.58 9.26
CA GLN A 73 8.71 9.69 10.54
C GLN A 73 10.10 10.34 10.39
N ASN A 74 10.86 9.98 9.35
CA ASN A 74 12.15 10.61 9.06
C ASN A 74 12.03 12.13 8.83
N LEU A 75 10.98 12.57 8.14
CA LEU A 75 10.72 14.00 7.89
C LEU A 75 10.20 14.72 9.14
N GLN A 76 9.35 14.04 9.93
CA GLN A 76 8.79 14.57 11.16
C GLN A 76 9.87 14.76 12.24
N GLN A 77 10.81 13.82 12.39
CA GLN A 77 11.88 13.89 13.40
C GLN A 77 12.85 15.06 13.18
N LYS A 78 12.91 15.61 11.97
CA LYS A 78 13.71 16.82 11.67
C LYS A 78 13.05 18.11 12.19
N LYS A 79 11.79 18.03 12.62
CA LYS A 79 11.00 19.15 13.13
C LYS A 79 10.83 19.02 14.64
N PRO A 80 11.41 19.92 15.46
CA PRO A 80 11.28 19.83 16.90
C PRO A 80 9.82 20.07 17.31
N SER A 81 9.27 19.17 18.13
CA SER A 81 7.92 19.28 18.69
C SER A 81 7.99 19.09 20.20
N ARG A 82 7.34 20.00 20.94
CA ARG A 82 7.29 20.02 22.42
C ARG A 82 5.86 20.05 22.95
N SER A 83 4.87 19.98 22.06
CA SER A 83 3.45 19.86 22.39
C SER A 83 2.75 18.96 21.38
N ILE A 84 1.52 18.55 21.71
CA ILE A 84 0.66 17.77 20.80
C ILE A 84 0.37 18.58 19.53
N ASP A 85 0.05 19.86 19.65
CA ASP A 85 -0.23 20.73 18.50
C ASP A 85 0.98 20.82 17.57
N GLN A 86 2.19 21.02 18.13
CA GLN A 86 3.42 21.03 17.34
C GLN A 86 3.71 19.69 16.68
N LEU A 87 3.33 18.57 17.32
CA LEU A 87 3.46 17.25 16.71
C LEU A 87 2.50 17.09 15.53
N ILE A 88 1.24 17.51 15.67
CA ILE A 88 0.25 17.50 14.59
C ILE A 88 0.74 18.34 13.40
N ASP A 89 1.25 19.55 13.67
CA ASP A 89 1.81 20.43 12.64
C ASP A 89 3.02 19.79 11.96
N ALA A 90 3.94 19.20 12.75
CA ALA A 90 5.13 18.54 12.21
C ALA A 90 4.79 17.35 11.31
N VAL A 91 3.79 16.53 11.68
CA VAL A 91 3.31 15.40 10.86
C VAL A 91 2.61 15.90 9.60
N THR A 92 1.79 16.94 9.71
CA THR A 92 1.09 17.54 8.56
C THR A 92 2.08 18.10 7.55
N LEU A 93 3.07 18.88 8.01
CA LEU A 93 4.15 19.37 7.16
C LEU A 93 4.98 18.23 6.56
N ALA A 94 5.27 17.17 7.32
CA ALA A 94 5.98 16.00 6.79
C ALA A 94 5.18 15.28 5.69
N PHE A 95 3.86 15.23 5.80
CA PHE A 95 2.99 14.67 4.77
C PHE A 95 3.01 15.54 3.50
N ASP A 96 2.92 16.86 3.64
CA ASP A 96 2.94 17.79 2.50
C ASP A 96 4.31 17.86 1.80
N GLU A 97 5.40 17.76 2.57
CA GLU A 97 6.78 17.74 2.05
C GLU A 97 7.22 16.38 1.49
N MET A 98 6.40 15.34 1.66
CA MET A 98 6.80 13.98 1.29
C MET A 98 7.03 13.88 -0.23
N PRO A 99 8.24 13.50 -0.68
CA PRO A 99 8.53 13.39 -2.11
C PRO A 99 7.70 12.28 -2.75
N ILE A 100 7.10 12.56 -3.91
CA ILE A 100 6.33 11.58 -4.69
C ILE A 100 7.20 10.37 -5.03
N GLU A 101 8.48 10.60 -5.30
CA GLU A 101 9.47 9.55 -5.59
C GLU A 101 9.64 8.59 -4.42
N SER A 102 9.54 9.06 -3.18
CA SER A 102 9.63 8.20 -1.99
C SER A 102 8.42 7.25 -1.91
N LEU A 103 7.23 7.76 -2.23
CA LEU A 103 6.02 6.95 -2.27
C LEU A 103 6.07 5.94 -3.43
N ALA A 104 6.45 6.40 -4.63
CA ALA A 104 6.61 5.56 -5.81
C ALA A 104 7.60 4.40 -5.57
N LYS A 105 8.77 4.70 -4.99
CA LYS A 105 9.75 3.68 -4.61
C LYS A 105 9.20 2.65 -3.63
N THR A 106 8.29 3.04 -2.74
CA THR A 106 7.64 2.12 -1.78
C THR A 106 6.69 1.17 -2.51
N PHE A 107 5.87 1.67 -3.45
CA PHE A 107 5.03 0.81 -4.30
C PHE A 107 5.84 -0.14 -5.18
N ILE A 108 6.96 0.31 -5.73
CA ILE A 108 7.87 -0.56 -6.49
C ILE A 108 8.45 -1.65 -5.58
N THR A 109 8.85 -1.31 -4.33
CA THR A 109 9.27 -2.34 -3.35
C THR A 109 8.16 -3.35 -3.11
N LEU A 110 6.92 -2.89 -2.90
CA LEU A 110 5.78 -3.75 -2.62
C LEU A 110 5.57 -4.80 -3.71
N GLN A 111 5.65 -4.39 -4.99
CA GLN A 111 5.52 -5.31 -6.11
C GLN A 111 6.65 -6.34 -6.17
N SER A 112 7.90 -5.94 -5.88
CA SER A 112 9.01 -6.90 -5.77
C SER A 112 8.86 -7.85 -4.58
N VAL A 113 8.32 -7.37 -3.46
CA VAL A 113 8.04 -8.19 -2.28
C VAL A 113 6.98 -9.24 -2.59
N MET A 114 5.92 -8.87 -3.33
CA MET A 114 4.92 -9.83 -3.82
C MET A 114 5.54 -10.92 -4.70
N GLU A 115 6.47 -10.56 -5.59
CA GLU A 115 7.22 -11.55 -6.38
C GLU A 115 8.09 -12.47 -5.50
N LYS A 116 8.79 -11.92 -4.51
CA LYS A 116 9.59 -12.74 -3.57
C LYS A 116 8.77 -13.68 -2.74
N ALA A 117 7.58 -13.27 -2.31
CA ALA A 117 6.66 -14.18 -1.64
C ALA A 117 6.21 -15.32 -2.55
N MET A 118 5.98 -15.06 -3.84
CA MET A 118 5.67 -16.12 -4.82
C MET A 118 6.84 -17.12 -4.97
N GLU A 119 8.09 -16.65 -4.97
CA GLU A 119 9.28 -17.53 -5.03
C GLU A 119 9.42 -18.47 -3.82
N VAL A 120 8.88 -18.09 -2.66
CA VAL A 120 8.92 -18.88 -1.43
C VAL A 120 7.54 -19.41 -1.02
N ASN A 121 6.64 -19.60 -2.00
CA ASN A 121 5.32 -20.22 -1.79
C ASN A 121 4.45 -19.53 -0.72
N GLY A 122 4.45 -18.19 -0.71
CA GLY A 122 3.69 -17.37 0.23
C GLY A 122 4.34 -17.16 1.60
N GLY A 123 5.53 -17.73 1.83
CA GLY A 123 6.35 -17.41 3.00
C GLY A 123 6.88 -15.97 2.97
N ASN A 124 7.43 -15.52 4.10
CA ASN A 124 8.06 -14.19 4.25
C ASN A 124 9.58 -14.27 4.48
N ASN A 125 10.18 -15.46 4.29
CA ASN A 125 11.61 -15.68 4.49
C ASN A 125 12.42 -15.29 3.23
N TYR A 126 12.41 -14.00 2.92
CA TYR A 126 13.21 -13.41 1.85
C TYR A 126 13.90 -12.14 2.32
N LYS A 127 14.98 -11.78 1.63
CA LYS A 127 15.61 -10.47 1.79
C LYS A 127 14.85 -9.46 0.93
N LEU A 128 14.64 -8.26 1.47
CA LEU A 128 14.05 -7.17 0.71
C LEU A 128 14.90 -6.88 -0.55
N PRO A 129 14.29 -6.88 -1.75
CA PRO A 129 15.03 -6.63 -2.99
C PRO A 129 15.60 -5.22 -3.08
N HIS A 130 16.90 -5.11 -3.39
CA HIS A 130 17.57 -3.84 -3.68
C HIS A 130 17.62 -3.57 -5.18
N LEU A 131 16.59 -2.89 -5.70
CA LEU A 131 16.43 -2.64 -7.14
C LEU A 131 17.26 -1.48 -7.72
N HIS A 132 18.08 -0.79 -6.91
CA HIS A 132 18.83 0.41 -7.34
C HIS A 132 17.94 1.43 -8.08
N LYS A 133 16.73 1.65 -7.56
CA LYS A 133 15.63 2.35 -8.24
C LYS A 133 16.03 3.69 -8.84
N ASP A 134 16.76 4.51 -8.07
CA ASP A 134 17.26 5.82 -8.50
C ASP A 134 18.18 5.80 -9.73
N LYS A 135 18.84 4.67 -9.98
CA LYS A 135 19.78 4.50 -11.09
C LYS A 135 19.13 3.83 -12.30
N CYS A 136 18.12 2.99 -12.07
CA CYS A 136 17.62 2.04 -13.06
C CYS A 136 16.21 2.36 -13.57
N ILE A 137 15.52 3.33 -12.97
CA ILE A 137 14.13 3.65 -13.30
C ILE A 137 14.03 5.15 -13.54
N ASP A 138 13.77 5.52 -14.80
CA ASP A 138 13.67 6.93 -15.22
C ASP A 138 12.37 7.59 -14.73
N ASP A 139 11.24 6.89 -14.84
CA ASP A 139 9.94 7.34 -14.33
C ASP A 139 9.44 6.38 -13.24
N LEU A 140 9.76 6.73 -11.99
CA LEU A 140 9.33 5.97 -10.82
C LEU A 140 7.80 5.92 -10.65
N ALA A 141 7.07 6.96 -11.10
CA ALA A 141 5.64 7.09 -10.84
C ALA A 141 4.80 6.15 -11.72
N SER A 142 5.28 5.82 -12.92
CA SER A 142 4.59 4.91 -13.85
C SER A 142 5.20 3.50 -13.91
N PHE A 143 6.38 3.30 -13.32
CA PHE A 143 7.05 2.01 -13.34
C PHE A 143 6.31 0.94 -12.55
N ASN A 144 6.24 -0.27 -13.12
CA ASN A 144 5.74 -1.46 -12.45
C ASN A 144 6.74 -2.61 -12.61
N VAL A 145 6.95 -3.38 -11.54
CA VAL A 145 7.77 -4.59 -11.54
C VAL A 145 7.03 -5.69 -12.29
N ALA A 146 7.66 -6.24 -13.33
CA ALA A 146 7.16 -7.41 -14.02
C ALA A 146 7.53 -8.68 -13.24
N CYS A 147 6.53 -9.49 -12.89
CA CYS A 147 6.80 -10.81 -12.31
C CYS A 147 7.33 -11.76 -13.38
N ALA A 148 8.41 -12.48 -13.06
CA ALA A 148 8.97 -13.48 -13.95
C ALA A 148 7.94 -14.58 -14.25
N PRO A 149 7.71 -14.94 -15.54
CA PRO A 149 6.73 -15.96 -15.92
C PRO A 149 6.96 -17.31 -15.23
N SER A 150 8.23 -17.69 -15.02
CA SER A 150 8.61 -18.91 -14.29
C SER A 150 8.18 -18.86 -12.82
N THR A 151 8.35 -17.72 -12.15
CA THR A 151 7.94 -17.52 -10.76
C THR A 151 6.43 -17.64 -10.64
N HIS A 152 5.69 -16.93 -11.50
CA HIS A 152 4.23 -16.99 -11.55
C HIS A 152 3.73 -18.41 -11.82
N GLN A 153 4.30 -19.11 -12.80
CA GLN A 153 3.91 -20.48 -13.14
C GLN A 153 4.19 -21.45 -11.99
N ALA A 154 5.35 -21.36 -11.35
CA ALA A 154 5.69 -22.21 -10.21
C ALA A 154 4.73 -21.97 -9.02
N ALA A 155 4.45 -20.71 -8.70
CA ALA A 155 3.51 -20.36 -7.65
C ALA A 155 2.08 -20.87 -7.96
N LEU A 156 1.63 -20.74 -9.21
CA LEU A 156 0.32 -21.24 -9.62
C LEU A 156 0.22 -22.78 -9.53
N LEU A 157 1.27 -23.50 -9.96
CA LEU A 157 1.35 -24.95 -9.82
C LEU A 157 1.30 -25.38 -8.35
N HIS A 158 2.02 -24.66 -7.48
CA HIS A 158 1.97 -24.91 -6.04
C HIS A 158 0.58 -24.68 -5.47
N LEU A 159 -0.07 -23.54 -5.78
CA LEU A 159 -1.45 -23.27 -5.33
C LEU A 159 -2.43 -24.36 -5.77
N ASN A 160 -2.33 -24.81 -7.02
CA ASN A 160 -3.18 -25.89 -7.54
C ASN A 160 -2.92 -27.24 -6.87
N SER A 161 -1.73 -27.46 -6.29
CA SER A 161 -1.41 -28.68 -5.54
C SER A 161 -1.98 -28.69 -4.12
N LEU A 162 -2.43 -27.53 -3.61
CA LEU A 162 -3.04 -27.38 -2.30
C LEU A 162 -4.58 -27.50 -2.33
N ALA A 163 -5.18 -27.50 -3.52
CA ALA A 163 -6.62 -27.61 -3.75
C ALA A 163 -7.05 -29.09 -3.91
#